data_AF-A0A7E5X413-F1
#
_entry.id   AF-A0A7E5X413-F1
#
_cell.length_a   1.000
_cell.length_b   1.000
_cell.length_c   1.000
_cell.angle_alpha   90.00
_cell.angle_beta   90.00
_cell.angle_gamma   90.00
#
_symmetry.space_group_name_H-M   'P 1'
#
loop_
_entity.id
_entity.type
_entity.pdbx_description
1 polymer ?
#
loop_
_entity_poly.entity_id
_entity_poly.type
_entity_poly.pdbx_seq_one_letter_code
_entity_poly.pdbx_strand_id
1 'polypeptide(L)'
;MARNYFLYSVCVILSFAGLIAAQSTNTNVSRCFQFTWLGPRWNNESIFLNATCQDATNLAKGVPCSEPLVVSYDGSWPDIEYIWRNHLANASCVLADNDVCAQHTYYFNGRVDNSTYLCTRAVDEKGNAITSGCYEQRNGSFVTRSCFCRSVPKMYSVLTRGNAILTYTLSVLACLTFLCFLSTLTVDYRTAAQMNTVKVVVKNVPDYGASRERNDLGFLTFDLKTDLSHLFNWNVKQLFLYLTAEYISPNNELNQVVLWDKIILRGENALLDFKNMNTKYYFWDDGNGLKGHNNVTLTLSWNIIPNAGLLPNIQAIGQHSFKFPTDYTQTRV
;
A
#
# COMPACT_ATOMS: atom_id res chain seq x y z
N MET A 1 -28.32 -3.04 8.36
CA MET A 1 -27.31 -2.34 7.54
C MET A 1 -25.92 -3.01 7.57
N ALA A 2 -25.52 -3.72 8.63
CA ALA A 2 -24.22 -4.41 8.74
C ALA A 2 -24.00 -5.61 7.78
N ARG A 3 -25.07 -6.29 7.33
CA ARG A 3 -24.97 -7.49 6.47
C ARG A 3 -24.43 -7.20 5.06
N ASN A 4 -24.68 -6.00 4.53
CA ASN A 4 -24.24 -5.64 3.19
C ASN A 4 -22.75 -5.32 3.14
N TYR A 5 -22.18 -4.68 4.17
CA TYR A 5 -20.74 -4.38 4.23
C TYR A 5 -19.87 -5.64 4.32
N PHE A 6 -20.35 -6.68 5.00
CA PHE A 6 -19.65 -7.97 5.07
C PHE A 6 -19.58 -8.65 3.71
N LEU A 7 -20.67 -8.63 2.94
CA LEU A 7 -20.72 -9.20 1.58
C LEU A 7 -19.80 -8.47 0.60
N TYR A 8 -19.75 -7.13 0.66
CA TYR A 8 -18.84 -6.35 -0.19
C TYR A 8 -17.36 -6.63 0.16
N SER A 9 -17.03 -6.71 1.45
CA SER A 9 -15.65 -6.99 1.88
C SER A 9 -15.20 -8.40 1.46
N VAL A 10 -16.08 -9.40 1.57
CA VAL A 10 -15.81 -10.77 1.12
C VAL A 10 -15.67 -10.86 -0.40
N CYS A 11 -16.48 -10.14 -1.18
CA CYS A 11 -16.34 -10.08 -2.63
C CYS A 11 -15.02 -9.44 -3.08
N VAL A 12 -14.57 -8.36 -2.41
CA VAL A 12 -13.28 -7.72 -2.74
C VAL A 12 -12.11 -8.66 -2.42
N ILE A 13 -12.13 -9.34 -1.28
CA ILE A 13 -11.10 -10.31 -0.89
C ILE A 13 -11.08 -11.51 -1.86
N LEU A 14 -12.23 -12.03 -2.28
CA LEU A 14 -12.32 -13.14 -3.25
C LEU A 14 -11.86 -12.72 -4.65
N SER A 15 -12.16 -11.49 -5.08
CA SER A 15 -11.69 -10.98 -6.38
C SER A 15 -10.16 -10.80 -6.42
N PHE A 16 -9.56 -10.38 -5.30
CA PHE A 16 -8.11 -10.29 -5.17
C PHE A 16 -7.43 -11.67 -5.11
N ALA A 17 -8.07 -12.67 -4.49
CA ALA A 17 -7.56 -14.04 -4.50
C ALA A 17 -7.57 -14.66 -5.92
N GLY A 18 -8.57 -14.33 -6.74
CA GLY A 18 -8.65 -14.77 -8.14
C GLY A 18 -7.50 -14.25 -9.03
N LEU A 19 -7.04 -13.01 -8.79
CA LEU A 19 -5.88 -12.44 -9.47
C LEU A 19 -4.55 -13.12 -9.11
N ILE A 20 -4.44 -13.70 -7.90
CA ILE A 20 -3.23 -14.40 -7.45
C ILE A 20 -3.11 -15.79 -8.09
N ALA A 21 -4.24 -16.48 -8.30
CA ALA A 21 -4.24 -17.80 -8.94
C ALA A 21 -3.85 -17.74 -10.43
N ALA A 22 -4.05 -16.61 -11.10
CA ALA A 22 -3.78 -16.45 -12.53
C ALA A 22 -2.29 -16.29 -12.89
N GLN A 23 -1.38 -16.11 -11.91
CA GLN A 23 0.04 -15.80 -12.18
C GLN A 23 1.02 -16.97 -12.04
N SER A 24 0.56 -18.20 -11.76
CA SER A 24 1.49 -19.32 -11.53
C SER A 24 1.14 -20.58 -12.33
N THR A 25 1.27 -20.50 -13.65
CA THR A 25 1.37 -21.68 -14.54
C THR A 25 2.75 -21.76 -15.19
N ASN A 26 3.82 -21.55 -14.43
CA ASN A 26 5.16 -21.91 -14.88
C ASN A 26 5.65 -23.09 -14.04
N THR A 27 5.35 -24.29 -14.51
CA THR A 27 6.04 -25.50 -14.07
C THR A 27 7.54 -25.29 -14.29
N ASN A 28 8.35 -25.50 -13.25
CA ASN A 28 9.81 -25.39 -13.24
C ASN A 28 10.48 -26.40 -14.18
N VAL A 29 10.29 -26.26 -15.49
CA VAL A 29 10.83 -27.16 -16.51
C VAL A 29 11.81 -26.35 -17.34
N SER A 30 13.06 -26.80 -17.41
CA SER A 30 14.05 -26.23 -18.33
C SER A 30 13.65 -26.52 -19.77
N ARG A 31 13.57 -25.48 -20.60
CA ARG A 31 13.23 -25.58 -22.02
C ARG A 31 14.28 -24.87 -22.89
N CYS A 32 14.51 -25.36 -24.10
CA CYS A 32 15.30 -24.70 -25.15
C CYS A 32 14.38 -24.30 -26.30
N PHE A 33 14.79 -23.30 -27.07
CA PHE A 33 14.17 -23.03 -28.35
C PHE A 33 14.36 -24.20 -29.32
N GLN A 34 13.30 -24.54 -30.04
CA GLN A 34 13.28 -25.52 -31.10
C GLN A 34 12.51 -24.93 -32.28
N PHE A 35 13.23 -24.39 -33.25
CA PHE A 35 12.68 -23.83 -34.49
C PHE A 35 13.81 -23.53 -35.48
N THR A 36 13.49 -23.33 -36.74
CA THR A 36 14.47 -22.94 -37.77
C THR A 36 14.11 -21.57 -38.33
N TRP A 37 15.03 -20.62 -38.26
CA TRP A 37 14.92 -19.33 -38.92
C TRP A 37 15.50 -19.41 -40.32
N LEU A 38 14.68 -19.10 -41.32
CA LEU A 38 15.03 -19.19 -42.75
C LEU A 38 15.96 -18.06 -43.24
N GLY A 39 16.31 -17.13 -42.36
CA GLY A 39 17.23 -16.05 -42.67
C GLY A 39 16.62 -14.89 -43.47
N PRO A 40 17.47 -13.95 -43.92
CA PRO A 40 17.05 -12.72 -44.59
C PRO A 40 16.58 -12.91 -46.03
N ARG A 41 16.69 -14.12 -46.59
CA ARG A 41 16.36 -14.43 -47.99
C ARG A 41 14.88 -14.73 -48.21
N TRP A 42 14.07 -14.70 -47.16
CA TRP A 42 12.64 -14.96 -47.29
C TRP A 42 11.95 -13.80 -48.02
N ASN A 43 11.28 -14.11 -49.13
CA ASN A 43 10.34 -13.20 -49.79
C ASN A 43 9.02 -13.94 -50.05
N ASN A 44 7.91 -13.19 -50.17
CA ASN A 44 6.56 -13.76 -50.33
C ASN A 44 6.36 -14.52 -51.67
N GLU A 45 7.38 -14.50 -52.55
CA GLU A 45 7.42 -15.16 -53.87
C GLU A 45 8.43 -16.34 -53.90
N SER A 46 9.12 -16.64 -52.81
CA SER A 46 10.17 -17.67 -52.76
C SER A 46 9.60 -19.07 -52.62
N ILE A 47 10.42 -20.04 -53.02
CA ILE A 47 10.32 -21.49 -52.74
C ILE A 47 10.13 -21.86 -51.25
N PHE A 48 10.19 -20.89 -50.34
CA PHE A 48 10.04 -21.09 -48.90
C PHE A 48 8.60 -20.92 -48.39
N LEU A 49 7.66 -20.49 -49.25
CA LEU A 49 6.24 -20.45 -48.92
C LEU A 49 5.73 -21.89 -48.80
N ASN A 50 5.40 -22.33 -47.58
CA ASN A 50 5.01 -23.71 -47.26
C ASN A 50 6.13 -24.76 -47.43
N ALA A 51 7.39 -24.33 -47.29
CA ALA A 51 8.52 -25.26 -47.28
C ALA A 51 8.51 -26.16 -46.05
N THR A 52 8.90 -27.41 -46.24
CA THR A 52 9.23 -28.32 -45.13
C THR A 52 10.71 -28.21 -44.78
N CYS A 53 11.11 -28.82 -43.66
CA CYS A 53 12.53 -28.94 -43.35
C CYS A 53 13.35 -29.64 -44.45
N GLN A 54 12.74 -30.52 -45.26
CA GLN A 54 13.41 -31.17 -46.39
C GLN A 54 13.71 -30.17 -47.53
N ASP A 55 12.78 -29.25 -47.78
CA ASP A 55 12.95 -28.21 -48.81
C ASP A 55 13.99 -27.17 -48.39
N ALA A 56 14.05 -26.84 -47.10
CA ALA A 56 15.04 -25.91 -46.54
C ALA A 56 16.46 -26.52 -46.50
N THR A 57 16.60 -27.83 -46.28
CA THR A 57 17.90 -28.52 -46.16
C THR A 57 18.50 -28.96 -47.48
N ASN A 58 17.72 -28.98 -48.58
CA ASN A 58 18.23 -29.27 -49.93
C ASN A 58 19.32 -28.28 -50.41
N LEU A 59 19.45 -27.11 -49.76
CA LEU A 59 20.45 -26.10 -50.08
C LEU A 59 21.82 -26.36 -49.42
N ALA A 60 21.90 -27.20 -48.39
CA ALA A 60 23.15 -27.55 -47.72
C ALA A 60 23.07 -28.92 -47.02
N LYS A 61 23.78 -29.92 -47.56
CA LYS A 61 23.89 -31.24 -46.92
C LYS A 61 24.53 -31.11 -45.54
N GLY A 62 23.83 -31.57 -44.50
CA GLY A 62 24.34 -31.62 -43.12
C GLY A 62 23.91 -30.46 -42.21
N VAL A 63 23.05 -29.54 -42.67
CA VAL A 63 22.46 -28.51 -41.81
C VAL A 63 21.23 -29.05 -41.07
N PRO A 64 21.18 -29.01 -39.73
CA PRO A 64 20.01 -29.45 -38.96
C PRO A 64 18.82 -28.50 -39.20
N CYS A 65 17.61 -29.07 -39.27
CA CYS A 65 16.37 -28.31 -39.35
C CYS A 65 15.35 -28.85 -38.34
N SER A 66 14.71 -27.95 -37.61
CA SER A 66 13.64 -28.19 -36.65
C SER A 66 12.41 -27.36 -37.01
N GLU A 67 11.23 -27.98 -37.00
CA GLU A 67 9.96 -27.27 -37.11
C GLU A 67 9.60 -26.63 -35.75
N PRO A 68 8.90 -25.48 -35.73
CA PRO A 68 8.37 -24.72 -36.88
C PRO A 68 9.42 -23.87 -37.60
N LEU A 69 9.13 -23.50 -38.85
CA LEU A 69 9.94 -22.53 -39.59
C LEU A 69 9.50 -21.10 -39.23
N VAL A 70 10.46 -20.26 -38.86
CA VAL A 70 10.25 -18.87 -38.46
C VAL A 70 10.85 -17.95 -39.52
N VAL A 71 10.14 -16.86 -39.84
CA VAL A 71 10.55 -15.87 -40.84
C VAL A 71 10.50 -14.47 -40.23
N SER A 72 11.38 -13.60 -40.71
CA SER A 72 11.41 -12.18 -40.37
C SER A 72 11.32 -11.36 -41.66
N TYR A 73 10.35 -10.44 -41.72
CA TYR A 73 10.03 -9.67 -42.93
C TYR A 73 11.11 -8.63 -43.29
N ASP A 74 11.86 -8.18 -42.28
CA ASP A 74 12.95 -7.22 -42.38
C ASP A 74 14.33 -7.89 -42.52
N GLY A 75 14.37 -9.23 -42.50
CA GLY A 75 15.59 -10.03 -42.52
C GLY A 75 16.45 -9.90 -41.25
N SER A 76 15.93 -9.28 -40.18
CA SER A 76 16.60 -9.25 -38.89
C SER A 76 16.40 -10.56 -38.14
N TRP A 77 17.08 -10.72 -37.00
CA TRP A 77 16.88 -11.90 -36.16
C TRP A 77 15.44 -11.95 -35.63
N PRO A 78 14.83 -13.14 -35.52
CA PRO A 78 13.47 -13.27 -35.02
C PRO A 78 13.36 -12.80 -33.56
N ASP A 79 12.22 -12.21 -33.20
CA ASP A 79 11.93 -11.80 -31.83
C ASP A 79 11.70 -13.03 -30.93
N ILE A 80 12.76 -13.41 -30.24
CA ILE A 80 12.80 -14.57 -29.33
C ILE A 80 11.83 -14.37 -28.15
N GLU A 81 11.62 -13.14 -27.68
CA GLU A 81 10.72 -12.86 -26.56
C GLU A 81 9.25 -13.03 -26.97
N TYR A 82 8.89 -12.59 -28.18
CA TYR A 82 7.58 -12.84 -28.76
C TYR A 82 7.29 -14.34 -28.92
N ILE A 83 8.26 -15.10 -29.46
CA ILE A 83 8.15 -16.55 -29.66
C ILE A 83 7.96 -17.26 -28.32
N TRP A 84 8.75 -16.88 -27.29
CA TRP A 84 8.64 -17.47 -25.97
C TRP A 84 7.30 -17.18 -25.28
N ARG A 85 6.71 -15.99 -25.50
CA ARG A 85 5.43 -15.61 -24.89
C ARG A 85 4.22 -16.22 -25.59
N ASN A 86 4.23 -16.31 -26.92
CA ASN A 86 3.04 -16.69 -27.70
C ASN A 86 3.09 -18.11 -28.27
N HIS A 87 4.29 -18.66 -28.48
CA HIS A 87 4.49 -19.95 -29.15
C HIS A 87 5.37 -20.92 -28.34
N LEU A 88 5.39 -20.79 -27.01
CA LEU A 88 6.23 -21.61 -26.13
C LEU A 88 6.08 -23.11 -26.41
N ALA A 89 4.85 -23.64 -26.47
CA ALA A 89 4.65 -25.08 -26.61
C ALA A 89 5.14 -25.64 -27.95
N ASN A 90 5.03 -24.86 -29.03
CA ASN A 90 5.35 -25.31 -30.39
C ASN A 90 6.80 -25.04 -30.79
N ALA A 91 7.40 -23.94 -30.30
CA ALA A 91 8.74 -23.50 -30.66
C ALA A 91 9.79 -23.78 -29.58
N SER A 92 9.51 -24.71 -28.65
CA SER A 92 10.47 -25.11 -27.62
C SER A 92 10.35 -26.59 -27.24
N CYS A 93 11.49 -27.20 -26.90
CA CYS A 93 11.60 -28.54 -26.35
C CYS A 93 11.87 -28.50 -24.84
N VAL A 94 11.38 -29.50 -24.12
CA VAL A 94 11.81 -29.79 -22.74
C VAL A 94 13.19 -30.43 -22.80
N LEU A 95 14.17 -29.92 -22.05
CA LEU A 95 15.47 -30.58 -21.96
C LEU A 95 15.33 -31.86 -21.13
N ALA A 96 15.80 -32.99 -21.68
CA ALA A 96 16.15 -34.14 -20.87
C ALA A 96 17.49 -33.89 -20.14
N ASP A 97 17.81 -34.70 -19.14
CA ASP A 97 19.01 -34.51 -18.29
C ASP A 97 20.33 -34.48 -19.08
N ASN A 98 20.38 -35.18 -20.22
CA ASN A 98 21.56 -35.30 -21.08
C ASN A 98 21.56 -34.35 -22.29
N ASP A 99 20.50 -33.56 -22.48
CA ASP A 99 20.36 -32.68 -23.63
C ASP A 99 20.86 -31.27 -23.31
N VAL A 100 21.31 -30.57 -24.33
CA VAL A 100 21.78 -29.18 -24.29
C VAL A 100 21.10 -28.36 -25.38
N CYS A 101 20.94 -27.06 -25.14
CA CYS A 101 20.45 -26.16 -26.17
C CYS A 101 21.56 -25.92 -27.18
N ALA A 102 21.27 -26.08 -28.47
CA ALA A 102 22.17 -25.73 -29.55
C ALA A 102 21.53 -24.68 -30.46
N GLN A 103 22.33 -23.68 -30.81
CA GLN A 103 22.07 -22.77 -31.91
C GLN A 103 23.08 -23.06 -33.01
N HIS A 104 22.58 -23.48 -34.17
CA HIS A 104 23.37 -23.79 -35.34
C HIS A 104 23.13 -22.73 -36.41
N THR A 105 24.14 -21.91 -36.69
CA THR A 105 24.03 -20.79 -37.63
C THR A 105 24.92 -21.03 -38.83
N TYR A 106 24.32 -20.93 -40.02
CA TYR A 106 25.01 -21.05 -41.29
C TYR A 106 25.35 -19.66 -41.83
N TYR A 107 26.60 -19.46 -42.21
CA TYR A 107 27.09 -18.22 -42.80
C TYR A 107 27.59 -18.45 -44.21
N PHE A 108 27.21 -17.57 -45.12
CA PHE A 108 27.73 -17.50 -46.48
C PHE A 108 28.38 -16.14 -46.72
N ASN A 109 29.65 -16.14 -47.14
CA ASN A 109 30.40 -14.91 -47.43
C ASN A 109 30.38 -13.88 -46.28
N GLY A 110 30.46 -14.36 -45.04
CA GLY A 110 30.45 -13.53 -43.82
C GLY A 110 29.07 -13.02 -43.37
N ARG A 111 27.98 -13.37 -44.05
CA ARG A 111 26.61 -13.02 -43.66
C ARG A 111 25.83 -14.25 -43.23
N VAL A 112 24.87 -14.08 -42.31
CA VAL A 112 24.00 -15.17 -41.85
C VAL A 112 23.02 -15.53 -42.95
N ASP A 113 22.94 -16.83 -43.27
CA ASP A 113 22.03 -17.38 -44.28
C ASP A 113 20.82 -18.07 -43.63
N ASN A 114 21.03 -18.82 -42.55
CA ASN A 114 19.95 -19.37 -41.70
C ASN A 114 20.44 -19.67 -40.27
N SER A 115 19.51 -19.95 -39.35
CA SER A 115 19.86 -20.39 -37.99
C SER A 115 18.82 -21.35 -37.43
N THR A 116 19.26 -22.50 -36.93
CA THR A 116 18.42 -23.53 -36.33
C THR A 116 18.68 -23.62 -34.83
N TYR A 117 17.60 -23.59 -34.05
CA TYR A 117 17.61 -23.85 -32.62
C TYR A 117 17.06 -25.26 -32.36
N LEU A 118 17.73 -26.04 -31.52
CA LEU A 118 17.29 -27.39 -31.16
C LEU A 118 17.80 -27.84 -29.79
N CYS A 119 17.10 -28.82 -29.20
CA CYS A 119 17.64 -29.66 -28.15
C CYS A 119 18.47 -30.78 -28.78
N THR A 120 19.72 -30.91 -28.39
CA THR A 120 20.61 -31.96 -28.90
C THR A 120 21.58 -32.45 -27.84
N ARG A 121 22.31 -33.52 -28.15
CA ARG A 121 23.44 -33.99 -27.35
C ARG A 121 24.73 -33.63 -28.06
N ALA A 122 25.62 -32.95 -27.37
CA ALA A 122 26.91 -32.53 -27.89
C ALA A 122 28.02 -33.09 -27.01
N VAL A 123 28.98 -33.75 -27.65
CA VAL A 123 30.15 -34.35 -26.99
C VAL A 123 31.42 -33.87 -27.66
N ASP A 124 32.45 -33.63 -26.85
CA ASP A 124 33.80 -33.30 -27.30
C ASP A 124 34.55 -34.56 -27.77
N GLU A 125 35.72 -34.40 -28.40
CA GLU A 125 36.58 -35.50 -28.90
C GLU A 125 36.95 -36.51 -27.81
N LYS A 126 36.92 -36.10 -26.53
CA LYS A 126 37.19 -36.94 -25.35
C LYS A 126 35.93 -37.63 -24.80
N GLY A 127 34.77 -37.46 -25.43
CA GLY A 127 33.48 -37.99 -24.97
C GLY A 127 32.81 -37.20 -23.84
N ASN A 128 33.31 -36.00 -23.51
CA ASN A 128 32.73 -35.15 -22.47
C ASN A 128 31.56 -34.32 -23.02
N ALA A 129 30.50 -34.13 -22.23
CA ALA A 129 29.35 -33.32 -22.62
C ALA A 129 29.71 -31.83 -22.72
N ILE A 130 29.37 -31.22 -23.86
CA ILE A 130 29.58 -29.79 -24.12
C ILE A 130 28.37 -29.03 -23.54
N THR A 131 28.59 -28.25 -22.49
CA THR A 131 27.51 -27.50 -21.79
C THR A 131 27.50 -25.99 -22.08
N SER A 132 28.61 -25.45 -22.60
CA SER A 132 28.73 -24.07 -23.04
C SER A 132 29.85 -23.91 -24.08
N GLY A 133 29.73 -22.90 -24.93
CA GLY A 133 30.76 -22.54 -25.91
C GLY A 133 30.27 -22.59 -27.36
N CYS A 134 31.03 -21.96 -28.27
CA CYS A 134 30.74 -21.92 -29.69
C CYS A 134 31.88 -22.54 -30.49
N TYR A 135 31.53 -23.38 -31.45
CA TYR A 135 32.46 -24.10 -32.31
C TYR A 135 32.17 -23.73 -33.76
N GLU A 136 33.23 -23.47 -34.52
CA GLU A 136 33.13 -23.04 -35.91
C GLU A 136 33.86 -24.00 -36.83
N GLN A 137 33.21 -24.33 -37.94
CA GLN A 137 33.80 -25.08 -39.02
C GLN A 137 33.72 -24.24 -40.30
N ARG A 138 34.87 -24.05 -40.96
CA ARG A 138 34.96 -23.30 -42.21
C ARG A 138 35.25 -24.25 -43.38
N ASN A 139 34.40 -24.19 -44.40
CA ASN A 139 34.58 -24.90 -45.65
C ASN A 139 34.48 -23.90 -46.82
N GLY A 140 35.62 -23.36 -47.24
CA GLY A 140 35.67 -22.29 -48.24
C GLY A 140 34.98 -21.00 -47.79
N SER A 141 33.97 -20.57 -48.55
CA SER A 141 33.15 -19.37 -48.29
C SER A 141 32.00 -19.61 -47.30
N PHE A 142 31.78 -20.86 -46.89
CA PHE A 142 30.77 -21.24 -45.92
C PHE A 142 31.40 -21.40 -44.54
N VAL A 143 30.77 -20.82 -43.53
CA VAL A 143 31.14 -20.98 -42.12
C VAL A 143 29.93 -21.46 -41.36
N THR A 144 30.09 -22.55 -40.62
CA THR A 144 29.04 -23.11 -39.77
C THR A 144 29.43 -22.91 -38.33
N ARG A 145 28.60 -22.24 -37.53
CA ARG A 145 28.82 -21.98 -36.10
C ARG A 145 27.76 -22.69 -35.28
N SER A 146 28.19 -23.56 -34.36
CA SER A 146 27.32 -24.22 -33.38
C SER A 146 27.63 -23.71 -31.98
N CYS A 147 26.68 -23.03 -31.35
CA CYS A 147 26.79 -22.54 -29.97
C CYS A 147 25.91 -23.38 -29.04
N PHE A 148 26.46 -23.78 -27.90
CA PHE A 148 25.79 -24.58 -26.89
C PHE A 148 25.56 -23.79 -25.61
N CYS A 149 24.41 -24.03 -24.98
CA CYS A 149 24.12 -23.49 -23.64
C CYS A 149 23.16 -24.41 -22.88
N ARG A 150 23.15 -24.27 -21.55
CA ARG A 150 22.19 -24.97 -20.68
C ARG A 150 21.14 -23.98 -20.17
N SER A 151 19.87 -24.30 -20.39
CA SER A 151 18.74 -23.53 -19.86
C SER A 151 18.69 -23.68 -18.33
N VAL A 152 18.68 -22.56 -17.61
CA VAL A 152 18.52 -22.55 -16.15
C VAL A 152 17.06 -22.18 -15.86
N PRO A 153 16.29 -23.02 -15.13
CA PRO A 153 14.92 -22.68 -14.79
C PRO A 153 14.89 -21.38 -14.00
N LYS A 154 13.90 -20.53 -14.26
CA LYS A 154 13.72 -19.26 -13.53
C LYS A 154 13.40 -19.55 -12.07
N MET A 155 14.43 -19.60 -11.22
CA MET A 155 14.30 -19.84 -9.80
C MET A 155 14.22 -18.49 -9.08
N TYR A 156 13.04 -18.16 -8.55
CA TYR A 156 12.88 -16.98 -7.72
C TYR A 156 13.65 -17.18 -6.40
N SER A 157 14.55 -16.25 -6.06
CA SER A 157 15.25 -16.29 -4.79
C SER A 157 14.27 -16.16 -3.61
N VAL A 158 14.63 -16.70 -2.44
CA VAL A 158 13.83 -16.56 -1.20
C VAL A 158 13.54 -15.08 -0.91
N LEU A 159 14.51 -14.20 -1.16
CA LEU A 159 14.37 -12.76 -0.99
C LEU A 159 13.34 -12.16 -1.97
N THR A 160 13.34 -12.59 -3.22
CA THR A 160 12.35 -12.14 -4.22
C THR A 160 10.93 -12.53 -3.84
N ARG A 161 10.76 -13.76 -3.33
CA ARG A 161 9.45 -14.25 -2.83
C ARG A 161 9.03 -13.51 -1.56
N GLY A 162 9.96 -13.24 -0.65
CA GLY A 162 9.71 -12.44 0.56
C GLY A 162 9.28 -11.01 0.24
N ASN A 163 9.96 -10.35 -0.71
CA ASN A 163 9.59 -9.02 -1.17
C ASN A 163 8.18 -9.01 -1.81
N ALA A 164 7.83 -10.01 -2.60
CA ALA A 164 6.50 -10.12 -3.19
C ALA A 164 5.40 -10.25 -2.11
N ILE A 165 5.62 -11.06 -1.07
CA ILE A 165 4.68 -11.20 0.04
C ILE A 165 4.55 -9.88 0.80
N LEU A 166 5.67 -9.23 1.12
CA LEU A 166 5.67 -7.98 1.89
C LEU A 166 5.01 -6.83 1.14
N THR A 167 5.33 -6.67 -0.15
CA THR A 167 4.71 -5.64 -0.99
C THR A 167 3.22 -5.88 -1.14
N TYR A 168 2.81 -7.13 -1.31
CA TYR A 168 1.40 -7.50 -1.35
C TYR A 168 0.69 -7.20 -0.04
N THR A 169 1.22 -7.63 1.11
CA THR A 169 0.59 -7.38 2.41
C THR A 169 0.47 -5.89 2.70
N LEU A 170 1.52 -5.11 2.44
CA LEU A 170 1.48 -3.65 2.59
C LEU A 170 0.43 -3.00 1.68
N SER A 171 0.31 -3.45 0.43
CA SER A 171 -0.69 -2.90 -0.50
C SER A 171 -2.13 -3.16 -0.03
N VAL A 172 -2.40 -4.37 0.48
CA VAL A 172 -3.72 -4.74 1.03
C VAL A 172 -4.01 -3.93 2.30
N LEU A 173 -3.03 -3.80 3.20
CA LEU A 173 -3.18 -2.98 4.41
C LEU A 173 -3.45 -1.52 4.06
N ALA A 174 -2.72 -0.95 3.10
CA ALA A 174 -2.92 0.43 2.65
C ALA A 174 -4.31 0.66 2.04
N CYS A 175 -4.81 -0.30 1.25
CA CYS A 175 -6.17 -0.24 0.73
C CYS A 175 -7.21 -0.29 1.85
N LEU A 176 -7.05 -1.20 2.81
CA LEU A 176 -7.96 -1.32 3.96
C LEU A 176 -7.95 -0.06 4.83
N THR A 177 -6.78 0.50 5.14
CA THR A 177 -6.70 1.75 5.93
C THR A 177 -7.33 2.93 5.19
N PHE A 178 -7.19 3.00 3.87
CA PHE A 178 -7.85 4.02 3.06
C PHE A 178 -9.38 3.88 3.07
N LEU A 179 -9.91 2.65 2.96
CA LEU A 179 -11.34 2.41 3.10
C LEU A 179 -11.85 2.77 4.51
N CYS A 180 -11.07 2.47 5.55
CA CYS A 180 -11.39 2.91 6.91
C CYS A 180 -11.43 4.43 7.03
N PHE A 181 -10.48 5.13 6.42
CA PHE A 181 -10.48 6.58 6.35
C PHE A 181 -11.73 7.13 5.63
N LEU A 182 -12.10 6.58 4.47
CA LEU A 182 -13.29 7.04 3.74
C LEU A 182 -14.58 6.86 4.55
N SER A 183 -14.66 5.78 5.33
CA SER A 183 -15.84 5.53 6.17
C SER A 183 -16.07 6.58 7.26
N THR A 184 -15.03 7.30 7.71
CA THR A 184 -15.19 8.32 8.76
C THR A 184 -15.75 9.63 8.24
N LEU A 185 -15.70 9.89 6.93
CA LEU A 185 -16.16 11.13 6.32
C LEU A 185 -17.68 11.30 6.38
N THR A 186 -18.43 10.20 6.47
CA THR A 186 -19.90 10.21 6.45
C THR A 186 -20.54 10.05 7.82
N VAL A 187 -19.74 9.95 8.90
CA VAL A 187 -20.25 9.73 10.25
C VAL A 187 -20.44 11.07 10.96
N ASP A 188 -21.65 11.31 11.46
CA ASP A 188 -21.91 12.43 12.37
C ASP A 188 -21.55 12.02 13.80
N TYR A 189 -20.75 12.85 14.45
CA TYR A 189 -20.25 12.63 15.81
C TYR A 189 -20.74 13.69 16.80
N ARG A 190 -21.74 14.49 16.42
CA ARG A 190 -22.31 15.52 17.29
C ARG A 190 -23.26 14.89 18.29
N THR A 191 -23.14 15.31 19.54
CA THR A 191 -23.94 14.81 20.66
C THR A 191 -24.32 15.96 21.57
N ALA A 192 -25.52 15.91 22.13
CA ALA A 192 -25.95 16.89 23.12
C ALA A 192 -25.26 16.67 24.47
N ALA A 193 -24.78 17.75 25.09
CA ALA A 193 -24.22 17.71 26.45
C ALA A 193 -24.94 18.74 27.33
N GLN A 194 -25.37 18.30 28.50
CA GLN A 194 -25.95 19.18 29.51
C GLN A 194 -24.89 19.49 30.56
N MET A 195 -24.67 20.78 30.78
CA MET A 195 -23.69 21.28 31.75
C MET A 195 -24.38 22.30 32.65
N ASN A 196 -23.97 22.34 33.91
CA ASN A 196 -24.39 23.38 34.84
C ASN A 196 -23.26 23.73 35.80
N THR A 197 -23.23 24.95 36.30
CA THR A 197 -22.27 25.41 37.31
C THR A 197 -22.93 25.44 38.68
N VAL A 198 -22.32 24.79 39.67
CA VAL A 198 -22.86 24.70 41.04
C VAL A 198 -22.26 25.79 41.92
N LYS A 199 -20.93 25.91 41.95
CA LYS A 199 -20.21 26.91 42.73
C LYS A 199 -19.25 27.65 41.81
N VAL A 200 -19.21 28.97 41.91
CA VAL A 200 -18.29 29.83 41.15
C VAL A 200 -17.67 30.84 42.11
N VAL A 201 -16.35 30.88 42.14
CA VAL A 201 -15.55 31.69 43.06
C VAL A 201 -14.39 32.29 42.29
N VAL A 202 -14.04 33.54 42.58
CA VAL A 202 -12.85 34.20 42.06
C VAL A 202 -11.93 34.61 43.22
N LYS A 203 -10.64 34.40 43.05
CA LYS A 203 -9.58 34.81 43.99
C LYS A 203 -8.53 35.60 43.24
N ASN A 204 -7.85 36.49 43.95
CA ASN A 204 -6.70 37.21 43.42
C ASN A 204 -5.45 36.63 44.08
N VAL A 205 -4.62 35.92 43.30
CA VAL A 205 -3.49 35.13 43.80
C VAL A 205 -2.24 35.51 43.00
N PRO A 206 -1.06 35.64 43.64
CA PRO A 206 0.19 35.85 42.91
C PRO A 206 0.45 34.66 41.98
N ASP A 207 0.74 34.95 40.71
CA ASP A 207 1.24 33.95 39.79
C ASP A 207 2.69 33.59 40.18
N TYR A 208 2.95 32.30 40.36
CA TYR A 208 4.27 31.79 40.74
C TYR A 208 5.12 31.40 39.51
N GLY A 209 4.63 31.66 38.29
CA GLY A 209 5.32 31.42 37.03
C GLY A 209 6.43 32.44 36.72
N ALA A 210 6.13 33.45 35.91
CA ALA A 210 7.13 34.33 35.28
C ALA A 210 7.15 35.76 35.84
N SER A 211 5.98 36.30 36.18
CA SER A 211 5.81 37.64 36.72
C SER A 211 5.14 37.47 38.08
N ARG A 212 5.73 37.98 39.18
CA ARG A 212 5.11 37.96 40.52
C ARG A 212 3.84 38.83 40.63
N GLU A 213 3.22 39.15 39.50
CA GLU A 213 1.96 39.85 39.40
C GLU A 213 0.83 38.99 39.96
N ARG A 214 -0.20 39.67 40.47
CA ARG A 214 -1.38 39.00 40.99
C ARG A 214 -2.43 38.93 39.91
N ASN A 215 -2.84 37.71 39.60
CA ASN A 215 -3.82 37.41 38.59
C ASN A 215 -5.07 36.82 39.22
N ASP A 216 -6.18 36.89 38.48
CA ASP A 216 -7.42 36.27 38.88
C ASP A 216 -7.36 34.76 38.67
N LEU A 217 -7.67 34.03 39.73
CA LEU A 217 -7.85 32.59 39.76
C LEU A 217 -9.32 32.28 39.97
N GLY A 218 -9.95 31.77 38.91
CA GLY A 218 -11.28 31.19 38.95
C GLY A 218 -11.27 29.80 39.57
N PHE A 219 -12.24 29.54 40.44
CA PHE A 219 -12.57 28.21 40.93
C PHE A 219 -14.04 27.96 40.67
N LEU A 220 -14.37 26.85 40.03
CA LEU A 220 -15.75 26.45 39.83
C LEU A 220 -15.95 24.95 40.02
N THR A 221 -17.17 24.58 40.37
CA THR A 221 -17.63 23.19 40.33
C THR A 221 -18.77 23.07 39.35
N PHE A 222 -18.79 21.97 38.60
CA PHE A 222 -19.73 21.77 37.51
C PHE A 222 -20.40 20.39 37.59
N ASP A 223 -21.60 20.35 37.05
CA ASP A 223 -22.32 19.13 36.71
C ASP A 223 -22.17 18.90 35.21
N LEU A 224 -21.90 17.65 34.81
CA LEU A 224 -21.80 17.27 33.41
C LEU A 224 -22.58 15.99 33.16
N LYS A 225 -23.54 16.04 32.23
CA LYS A 225 -24.32 14.89 31.78
C LYS A 225 -24.30 14.76 30.26
N THR A 226 -23.82 13.62 29.76
CA THR A 226 -23.78 13.32 28.32
C THR A 226 -23.72 11.82 28.05
N ASP A 227 -24.30 11.38 26.94
CA ASP A 227 -24.24 9.99 26.47
C ASP A 227 -23.42 9.91 25.18
N LEU A 228 -22.18 9.44 25.31
CA LEU A 228 -21.23 9.33 24.20
C LEU A 228 -21.13 7.89 23.66
N SER A 229 -22.00 6.98 24.12
CA SER A 229 -21.92 5.56 23.79
C SER A 229 -22.04 5.31 22.29
N HIS A 230 -22.89 6.09 21.62
CA HIS A 230 -23.11 5.98 20.17
C HIS A 230 -21.92 6.48 19.32
N LEU A 231 -20.99 7.26 19.90
CA LEU A 231 -19.80 7.73 19.19
C LEU A 231 -18.77 6.61 19.00
N PHE A 232 -18.79 5.57 19.84
CA PHE A 232 -17.91 4.42 19.71
C PHE A 232 -18.39 3.47 18.60
N ASN A 233 -18.01 3.78 17.37
CA ASN A 233 -18.15 2.86 16.24
C ASN A 233 -16.95 1.89 16.11
N TRP A 234 -16.98 1.04 15.09
CA TRP A 234 -15.96 0.03 14.84
C TRP A 234 -14.54 0.60 14.61
N ASN A 235 -14.41 1.87 14.19
CA ASN A 235 -13.12 2.55 13.96
C ASN A 235 -12.67 3.41 15.14
N VAL A 236 -13.56 3.91 16.01
CA VAL A 236 -13.20 4.80 17.13
C VAL A 236 -12.53 4.04 18.28
N LYS A 237 -11.25 4.30 18.53
CA LYS A 237 -10.44 3.61 19.57
C LYS A 237 -10.61 4.26 20.94
N GLN A 238 -10.51 5.58 20.97
CA GLN A 238 -10.62 6.38 22.19
C GLN A 238 -11.25 7.74 21.88
N LEU A 239 -11.84 8.35 22.90
CA LEU A 239 -12.30 9.73 22.89
C LEU A 239 -11.48 10.52 23.91
N PHE A 240 -10.96 11.67 23.49
CA PHE A 240 -10.31 12.63 24.38
C PHE A 240 -11.28 13.80 24.59
N LEU A 241 -11.94 13.84 25.74
CA LEU A 241 -12.87 14.89 26.10
C LEU A 241 -12.17 15.98 26.88
N TYR A 242 -12.60 17.21 26.69
CA TYR A 242 -12.14 18.33 27.49
C TYR A 242 -13.20 19.43 27.55
N LEU A 243 -13.31 20.04 28.74
CA LEU A 243 -14.22 21.13 29.05
C LEU A 243 -13.44 22.44 28.98
N THR A 244 -13.89 23.37 28.16
CA THR A 244 -13.31 24.71 28.02
C THR A 244 -14.23 25.77 28.60
N ALA A 245 -13.63 26.80 29.19
CA ALA A 245 -14.27 28.07 29.49
C ALA A 245 -13.80 29.12 28.49
N GLU A 246 -14.76 29.78 27.85
CA GLU A 246 -14.55 30.84 26.87
C GLU A 246 -15.11 32.16 27.39
N TYR A 247 -14.30 33.21 27.34
CA TYR A 247 -14.67 34.55 27.78
C TYR A 247 -13.85 35.62 27.05
N ILE A 248 -14.34 36.85 27.08
CA ILE A 248 -13.75 37.99 26.37
C ILE A 248 -13.15 38.93 27.40
N SER A 249 -11.94 39.43 27.19
CA SER A 249 -11.32 40.45 28.04
C SER A 249 -10.99 41.70 27.21
N PRO A 250 -10.77 42.87 27.83
CA PRO A 250 -10.38 44.08 27.08
C PRO A 250 -9.11 43.92 26.25
N ASN A 251 -8.22 43.01 26.69
CA ASN A 251 -6.94 42.75 26.04
C ASN A 251 -7.02 41.62 24.99
N ASN A 252 -8.04 40.77 25.04
CA ASN A 252 -8.13 39.60 24.18
C ASN A 252 -9.59 39.28 23.82
N GLU A 253 -9.84 39.18 22.51
CA GLU A 253 -11.17 38.87 21.96
C GLU A 253 -11.62 37.43 22.25
N LEU A 254 -10.69 36.50 22.48
CA LEU A 254 -10.99 35.11 22.81
C LEU A 254 -9.99 34.56 23.83
N ASN A 255 -10.43 34.42 25.08
CA ASN A 255 -9.71 33.65 26.09
C ASN A 255 -10.38 32.27 26.22
N GLN A 256 -9.61 31.20 25.99
CA GLN A 256 -10.09 29.82 26.11
C GLN A 256 -9.19 29.05 27.08
N VAL A 257 -9.77 28.57 28.18
CA VAL A 257 -9.04 27.83 29.22
C VAL A 257 -9.65 26.45 29.39
N VAL A 258 -8.81 25.41 29.33
CA VAL A 258 -9.24 24.03 29.60
C VAL A 258 -9.32 23.81 31.10
N LEU A 259 -10.49 23.44 31.60
CA LEU A 259 -10.75 23.26 33.03
C LEU A 259 -10.67 21.80 33.46
N TRP A 260 -11.00 20.88 32.56
CA TRP A 260 -11.10 19.45 32.85
C TRP A 260 -10.93 18.66 31.55
N ASP A 261 -10.34 17.46 31.67
CA ASP A 261 -10.20 16.50 30.58
C ASP A 261 -10.45 15.08 31.08
N LYS A 262 -10.90 14.22 30.16
CA LYS A 262 -11.02 12.78 30.40
C LYS A 262 -10.83 12.00 29.12
N ILE A 263 -10.08 10.91 29.22
CA ILE A 263 -9.96 9.91 28.16
C ILE A 263 -10.96 8.80 28.43
N ILE A 264 -11.72 8.41 27.40
CA ILE A 264 -12.60 7.24 27.44
C ILE A 264 -12.12 6.26 26.38
N LEU A 265 -11.78 5.04 26.80
CA LEU A 265 -11.37 3.97 25.90
C LEU A 265 -12.59 3.17 25.44
N ARG A 266 -12.49 2.54 24.25
CA ARG A 266 -13.54 1.65 23.77
C ARG A 266 -13.77 0.50 24.77
N GLY A 267 -15.02 0.33 25.18
CA GLY A 267 -15.45 -0.68 26.15
C GLY A 267 -15.61 -0.17 27.57
N GLU A 268 -15.18 1.07 27.85
CA GLU A 268 -15.48 1.75 29.11
C GLU A 268 -16.89 2.36 29.09
N ASN A 269 -17.38 2.76 30.26
CA ASN A 269 -18.67 3.43 30.37
C ASN A 269 -18.60 4.85 29.77
N ALA A 270 -19.29 5.04 28.65
CA ALA A 270 -19.39 6.30 27.91
C ALA A 270 -20.63 7.14 28.29
N LEU A 271 -21.43 6.67 29.25
CA LEU A 271 -22.50 7.45 29.89
C LEU A 271 -21.89 8.25 31.03
N LEU A 272 -21.77 9.56 30.85
CA LEU A 272 -21.23 10.47 31.85
C LEU A 272 -22.37 11.15 32.59
N ASP A 273 -22.41 11.01 33.91
CA ASP A 273 -23.27 11.78 34.81
C ASP A 273 -22.45 12.16 36.06
N PHE A 274 -21.78 13.30 35.97
CA PHE A 274 -20.97 13.86 37.04
C PHE A 274 -21.71 14.98 37.75
N LYS A 275 -21.63 14.98 39.07
CA LYS A 275 -22.26 15.97 39.96
C LYS A 275 -21.22 16.62 40.85
N ASN A 276 -21.26 17.95 40.94
CA ASN A 276 -20.39 18.78 41.75
C ASN A 276 -18.89 18.43 41.60
N MET A 277 -18.44 18.27 40.35
CA MET A 277 -17.06 17.93 40.05
C MET A 277 -16.17 19.18 40.10
N ASN A 278 -15.00 19.07 40.72
CA ASN A 278 -13.99 20.13 40.72
C ASN A 278 -13.25 20.18 39.37
N THR A 279 -12.78 21.37 38.99
CA THR A 279 -11.86 21.50 37.86
C THR A 279 -10.55 20.78 38.15
N LYS A 280 -9.94 20.19 37.10
CA LYS A 280 -8.63 19.54 37.20
C LYS A 280 -7.51 20.56 37.04
N TYR A 281 -7.72 21.54 36.17
CA TYR A 281 -6.79 22.63 35.93
C TYR A 281 -7.30 23.92 36.55
N TYR A 282 -6.36 24.78 36.93
CA TYR A 282 -6.64 26.10 37.47
C TYR A 282 -7.11 27.03 36.36
N PHE A 283 -8.18 27.77 36.64
CA PHE A 283 -8.68 28.78 35.73
C PHE A 283 -7.94 30.10 35.98
N TRP A 284 -6.75 30.22 35.40
CA TRP A 284 -5.98 31.47 35.43
C TRP A 284 -6.39 32.40 34.30
N ASP A 285 -6.52 33.68 34.61
CA ASP A 285 -6.62 34.76 33.64
C ASP A 285 -5.31 35.55 33.56
N ASP A 286 -5.03 36.12 32.39
CA ASP A 286 -3.91 37.03 32.20
C ASP A 286 -4.31 38.44 32.65
N GLY A 287 -4.29 38.65 33.97
CA GLY A 287 -4.72 39.87 34.63
C GLY A 287 -5.94 39.68 35.55
N ASN A 288 -6.84 40.66 35.55
CA ASN A 288 -7.99 40.74 36.46
C ASN A 288 -9.35 40.80 35.73
N GLY A 289 -9.49 40.03 34.64
CA GLY A 289 -10.66 40.02 33.76
C GLY A 289 -11.81 39.11 34.20
N LEU A 290 -11.61 38.28 35.23
CA LEU A 290 -12.63 37.33 35.72
C LEU A 290 -13.55 37.95 36.77
N LYS A 291 -13.06 38.86 37.61
CA LYS A 291 -13.90 39.51 38.63
C LYS A 291 -15.10 40.24 38.02
N GLY A 292 -16.30 39.91 38.47
CA GLY A 292 -17.54 40.52 37.96
C GLY A 292 -17.84 40.22 36.49
N HIS A 293 -17.20 39.20 35.90
CA HIS A 293 -17.40 38.86 34.50
C HIS A 293 -18.81 38.30 34.27
N ASN A 294 -19.54 38.88 33.32
CA ASN A 294 -20.97 38.65 33.14
C ASN A 294 -21.31 37.49 32.19
N ASN A 295 -20.35 37.00 31.41
CA ASN A 295 -20.61 35.97 30.41
C ASN A 295 -19.40 35.06 30.16
N VAL A 296 -19.24 34.04 30.98
CA VAL A 296 -18.26 32.96 30.73
C VAL A 296 -19.01 31.74 30.23
N THR A 297 -18.64 31.25 29.05
CA THR A 297 -19.34 30.15 28.38
C THR A 297 -18.55 28.87 28.53
N LEU A 298 -19.18 27.83 29.08
CA LEU A 298 -18.64 26.48 29.15
C LEU A 298 -19.05 25.69 27.91
N THR A 299 -18.05 25.08 27.30
CA THR A 299 -18.18 24.23 26.13
C THR A 299 -17.50 22.89 26.40
N LEU A 300 -18.22 21.79 26.18
CA LEU A 300 -17.61 20.47 26.11
C LEU A 300 -17.21 20.17 24.66
N SER A 301 -15.99 19.72 24.45
CA SER A 301 -15.51 19.24 23.15
C SER A 301 -14.80 17.90 23.31
N TRP A 302 -14.70 17.16 22.21
CA TRP A 302 -13.92 15.92 22.19
C TRP A 302 -13.17 15.74 20.88
N ASN A 303 -11.96 15.19 21.00
CA ASN A 303 -11.20 14.69 19.87
C ASN A 303 -11.45 13.18 19.70
N ILE A 304 -11.80 12.79 18.48
CA ILE A 304 -12.05 11.39 18.14
C ILE A 304 -10.77 10.78 17.64
N ILE A 305 -10.35 9.69 18.27
CA ILE A 305 -9.10 9.02 17.91
C ILE A 305 -9.46 7.66 17.31
N PRO A 306 -9.46 7.54 15.97
CA PRO A 306 -9.74 6.28 15.31
C PRO A 306 -8.54 5.34 15.32
N ASN A 307 -8.76 4.08 14.97
CA ASN A 307 -7.69 3.13 14.67
C ASN A 307 -6.90 3.55 13.42
N ALA A 308 -7.61 4.08 12.42
CA ALA A 308 -7.01 4.70 11.24
C ALA A 308 -7.90 5.84 10.73
N GLY A 309 -7.30 6.99 10.42
CA GLY A 309 -7.95 8.10 9.75
C GLY A 309 -7.73 9.48 10.41
N LEU A 310 -8.68 10.39 10.22
CA LEU A 310 -8.62 11.76 10.76
C LEU A 310 -8.84 11.79 12.28
N LEU A 311 -8.32 12.85 12.89
CA LEU A 311 -8.50 13.17 14.31
C LEU A 311 -9.44 14.37 14.47
N PRO A 312 -10.73 14.26 14.11
CA PRO A 312 -11.63 15.41 14.14
C PRO A 312 -11.87 15.87 15.58
N ASN A 313 -11.95 17.18 15.72
CA ASN A 313 -12.35 17.85 16.95
C ASN A 313 -13.80 18.29 16.82
N ILE A 314 -14.66 17.81 17.71
CA ILE A 314 -16.10 18.03 17.64
C ILE A 314 -16.56 18.70 18.94
N GLN A 315 -17.29 19.80 18.79
CA GLN A 315 -17.95 20.50 19.88
C GLN A 315 -19.31 19.85 20.17
N ALA A 316 -19.65 19.75 21.46
CA ALA A 316 -20.96 19.27 21.88
C ALA A 316 -22.09 20.21 21.45
N ILE A 317 -23.28 19.65 21.25
CA ILE A 317 -24.50 20.43 21.07
C ILE A 317 -24.99 20.86 22.46
N GLY A 318 -24.64 22.08 22.86
CA GLY A 318 -25.02 22.65 24.15
C GLY A 318 -23.86 23.43 24.76
N GLN A 319 -24.18 24.61 25.27
CA GLN A 319 -23.25 25.49 25.97
C GLN A 319 -23.94 26.00 27.24
N HIS A 320 -23.16 26.28 28.27
CA HIS A 320 -23.67 26.81 29.53
C HIS A 320 -22.92 28.08 29.92
N SER A 321 -23.62 29.20 29.98
CA SER A 321 -23.01 30.48 30.36
C SER A 321 -23.28 30.80 31.82
N PHE A 322 -22.26 31.26 32.53
CA PHE A 322 -22.34 31.65 33.94
C PHE A 322 -21.62 32.97 34.20
N LYS A 323 -21.82 33.52 35.40
CA LYS A 323 -21.25 34.81 35.83
C LYS A 323 -20.31 34.60 37.00
N PHE A 324 -19.21 35.34 37.02
CA PHE A 324 -18.34 35.43 38.18
C PHE A 324 -18.86 36.48 39.16
N PRO A 325 -18.66 36.29 40.49
CA PRO A 325 -19.08 37.27 41.49
C PRO A 325 -18.25 38.55 41.39
N THR A 326 -18.84 39.65 41.88
CA THR A 326 -18.21 40.98 41.89
C THR A 326 -17.12 41.12 42.94
N ASP A 327 -17.07 40.24 43.93
CA ASP A 327 -16.14 40.32 45.05
C ASP A 327 -15.19 39.12 45.10
N TYR A 328 -13.94 39.38 45.48
CA TYR A 328 -12.96 38.32 45.70
C TYR A 328 -13.30 37.54 46.96
N THR A 329 -13.27 36.21 46.84
CA THR A 329 -13.54 35.33 47.97
C THR A 329 -12.31 35.22 48.88
N GLN A 330 -12.45 35.63 50.13
CA GLN A 330 -11.38 35.61 51.13
C GLN A 330 -11.26 34.25 51.86
N THR A 331 -12.24 33.35 51.71
CA THR A 331 -12.25 32.05 52.38
C THR A 331 -11.33 31.03 51.68
N ARG A 332 -10.62 30.21 52.48
CA ARG A 332 -9.98 28.99 51.96
C ARG A 332 -11.09 28.05 51.48
N VAL A 333 -11.03 27.69 50.20
CA VAL A 333 -12.02 26.81 49.53
C VAL A 333 -11.48 25.40 49.59
#